data_AF-A0A3A9F8W4-F1
#
_entry.id   AF-A0A3A9F8W4-F1
#
_cell.length_a   1.000
_cell.length_b   1.000
_cell.length_c   1.000
_cell.angle_alpha   90.00
_cell.angle_beta   90.00
_cell.angle_gamma   90.00
#
_symmetry.space_group_name_H-M   'P 1'
#
loop_
_entity.id
_entity.type
_entity.pdbx_description
1 polymer ?
#
loop_
_entity_poly.entity_id
_entity_poly.type
_entity_poly.pdbx_seq_one_letter_code
_entity_poly.pdbx_strand_id
1 'polypeptide(L)' 'MGQHSKYSFEMKLDAVTKYLEGSCSTESIAGSLGTNGTRIIEWAMIYPSLGAEGLRLSFRKREMKRNPEKIWNPF' A
#
# COMPACT_ATOMS: atom_id res chain seq x y z
N MET A 1 6.00 11.69 -20.88
CA MET A 1 6.96 11.18 -19.88
C MET A 1 6.19 10.35 -18.86
N GLY A 2 6.42 9.04 -18.84
CA GLY A 2 5.71 8.12 -17.96
C GLY A 2 6.02 8.41 -16.50
N GLN A 3 4.98 8.59 -15.68
CA GLN A 3 5.14 8.72 -14.23
C GLN A 3 5.64 7.37 -13.69
N HIS A 4 6.95 7.23 -13.52
CA HIS A 4 7.50 6.11 -12.78
C HIS A 4 6.99 6.28 -11.35
N SER A 5 6.20 5.32 -10.86
CA SER A 5 5.77 5.33 -9.47
C SER A 5 7.02 5.36 -8.61
N LYS A 6 7.06 6.27 -7.62
CA LYS A 6 8.20 6.43 -6.69
C LYS A 6 8.56 5.12 -5.95
N TYR A 7 7.66 4.13 -5.98
CA TYR A 7 7.80 2.83 -5.36
C TYR A 7 7.35 1.73 -6.32
N SER A 8 8.23 0.77 -6.61
CA SER A 8 7.92 -0.44 -7.37
C SER A 8 6.94 -1.33 -6.61
N PHE A 9 6.20 -2.18 -7.32
CA PHE A 9 5.26 -3.13 -6.71
C PHE A 9 5.96 -4.03 -5.67
N GLU A 10 7.15 -4.54 -6.00
CA GLU A 10 7.95 -5.40 -5.12
C GLU A 10 8.30 -4.72 -3.79
N MET A 11 8.65 -3.43 -3.83
CA MET A 11 8.92 -2.65 -2.61
C MET A 11 7.69 -2.53 -1.71
N LYS A 12 6.50 -2.36 -2.29
CA LYS A 12 5.25 -2.29 -1.52
C LYS A 12 4.87 -3.65 -0.95
N LEU A 13 5.07 -4.71 -1.74
CA LEU A 13 4.80 -6.07 -1.33
C LEU A 13 5.71 -6.46 -0.16
N ASP A 14 7.02 -6.24 -0.28
CA ASP A 14 7.99 -6.47 0.79
C ASP A 14 7.61 -5.71 2.08
N ALA A 15 7.21 -4.44 1.95
CA ALA A 15 6.77 -3.64 3.08
C ALA A 15 5.55 -4.22 3.81
N VAL A 16 4.54 -4.66 3.05
CA VAL A 16 3.33 -5.27 3.60
C VAL A 16 3.63 -6.62 4.21
N THR A 17 4.42 -7.46 3.54
CA THR A 17 4.82 -8.76 4.07
C THR A 17 5.53 -8.59 5.42
N LYS A 18 6.51 -7.69 5.52
CA LYS A 18 7.21 -7.42 6.79
C LYS A 18 6.30 -6.93 7.90
N TYR A 19 5.29 -6.12 7.56
CA TYR A 19 4.29 -5.66 8.51
C TYR A 19 3.35 -6.79 8.96
N LEU A 20 2.88 -7.63 8.03
CA LEU A 20 1.99 -8.76 8.32
C LEU A 20 2.70 -9.89 9.08
N GLU A 21 3.97 -10.14 8.80
CA GLU A 21 4.79 -11.08 9.56
C GLU A 21 5.08 -10.59 11.00
N GLY A 22 4.84 -9.30 11.29
CA GLY A 22 5.16 -8.70 12.59
C GLY A 22 6.66 -8.51 12.81
N SER A 23 7.49 -8.73 11.79
CA SER A 23 8.95 -8.65 11.87
C SER A 23 9.47 -7.23 12.07
N CYS A 24 8.75 -6.21 11.57
CA CYS A 24 9.16 -4.81 11.69
C CYS A 24 7.97 -3.87 11.94
N SER A 25 8.23 -2.79 12.69
CA SER A 25 7.27 -1.71 12.86
C SER A 25 7.10 -0.90 11.58
N THR A 26 5.91 -0.30 11.39
CA THR A 26 5.58 0.52 10.22
C THR A 26 6.57 1.67 10.02
N GLU A 27 7.07 2.25 11.09
CA GLU A 27 8.06 3.33 11.08
C GLU A 27 9.42 2.89 10.54
N SER A 28 9.91 1.72 10.97
CA SER A 28 11.18 1.17 10.47
C SER A 28 11.08 0.80 8.98
N ILE A 29 9.97 0.18 8.59
CA ILE A 29 9.69 -0.17 7.18
C ILE A 29 9.61 1.12 6.36
N ALA A 30 8.87 2.12 6.84
CA ALA A 30 8.72 3.41 6.20
C ALA A 30 10.05 4.16 6.07
N GLY A 31 10.91 4.12 7.08
CA GLY A 31 12.26 4.68 7.04
C GLY A 31 13.11 4.03 5.95
N SER A 32 13.08 2.71 5.83
CA SER A 32 13.82 1.98 4.79
C SER A 32 13.33 2.30 3.37
N LEU A 33 12.05 2.65 3.22
CA LEU A 33 11.44 3.01 1.94
C LEU A 33 11.46 4.52 1.68
N GLY A 34 11.82 5.36 2.66
CA GLY A 34 11.64 6.81 2.56
C GLY A 34 10.18 7.22 2.36
N THR A 35 9.26 6.57 3.07
CA THR A 35 7.82 6.86 3.06
C THR A 35 7.31 7.12 4.49
N ASN A 36 6.00 7.21 4.66
CA ASN A 36 5.36 7.38 5.97
C ASN A 36 4.74 6.07 6.46
N GLY A 37 4.74 5.82 7.77
CA GLY A 37 4.13 4.63 8.37
C GLY A 37 2.66 4.44 7.98
N THR A 38 1.90 5.53 7.85
CA THR A 38 0.51 5.52 7.36
C THR A 38 0.38 4.86 5.98
N ARG A 39 1.37 5.06 5.09
CA ARG A 39 1.38 4.48 3.75
C ARG A 39 1.49 2.95 3.79
N ILE A 40 2.29 2.45 4.73
CA ILE A 40 2.48 1.01 4.95
C ILE A 40 1.18 0.40 5.48
N ILE A 41 0.49 1.09 6.39
CA ILE A 41 -0.80 0.66 6.93
C ILE A 41 -1.86 0.61 5.82
N GLU A 42 -1.95 1.64 4.97
CA GLU A 42 -2.85 1.63 3.81
C GLU A 42 -2.62 0.41 2.91
N TRP A 43 -1.36 0.10 2.61
CA TRP A 43 -0.99 -1.05 1.79
C TRP A 43 -1.33 -2.38 2.47
N ALA A 44 -1.09 -2.48 3.78
CA ALA A 44 -1.40 -3.68 4.56
C ALA A 44 -2.90 -3.94 4.69
N MET A 45 -3.72 -2.88 4.73
CA MET A 45 -5.18 -2.99 4.72
C MET A 45 -5.74 -3.41 3.34
N ILE A 46 -5.09 -2.96 2.27
CA ILE A 46 -5.51 -3.28 0.89
C ILE A 46 -5.15 -4.71 0.51
N TYR A 47 -4.00 -5.21 0.97
CA TYR A 47 -3.48 -6.52 0.62
C TYR A 47 -4.44 -7.70 0.87
N PRO A 48 -5.12 -7.83 2.04
CA PRO A 48 -6.11 -8.89 2.24
C PRO A 48 -7.36 -8.73 1.37
N SER A 49 -7.74 -7.50 1.01
CA SER A 49 -8.98 -7.22 0.26
C SER A 49 -8.82 -7.33 -1.26
N LEU A 50 -7.68 -6.89 -1.79
CA LEU A 50 -7.41 -6.75 -3.24
C LEU A 50 -6.19 -7.57 -3.68
N GLY A 51 -5.50 -8.24 -2.75
CA GLY A 51 -4.27 -8.97 -3.02
C GLY A 51 -3.12 -8.07 -3.50
N ALA A 52 -2.16 -8.71 -4.17
CA ALA A 52 -1.05 -8.05 -4.86
C ALA A 52 -1.50 -6.99 -5.89
N GLU A 53 -2.63 -7.22 -6.56
CA GLU A 53 -3.15 -6.29 -7.58
C GLU A 53 -3.54 -4.93 -6.96
N GLY A 54 -4.03 -4.92 -5.71
CA GLY A 54 -4.29 -3.67 -4.96
C GLY A 54 -3.04 -2.83 -4.73
N LEU A 55 -1.89 -3.47 -4.50
CA LEU A 55 -0.59 -2.79 -4.34
C LEU A 55 -0.02 -2.28 -5.67
N ARG A 56 -0.39 -2.91 -6.80
CA ARG A 56 -0.03 -2.42 -8.15
C ARG A 56 -0.89 -1.21 -8.53
N LEU A 57 -2.17 -1.23 -8.19
CA LEU A 57 -3.10 -0.13 -8.49
C LEU A 57 -2.89 1.11 -7.62
N SER A 58 -2.29 0.93 -6.44
CA SER A 58 -1.86 1.94 -5.47
C SER A 58 -2.15 3.38 -5.92
N PHE A 59 -3.41 3.74 -5.71
CA PHE A 59 -3.93 5.09 -5.78
C PHE A 59 -3.50 5.86 -7.02
N ARG A 60 -3.78 5.33 -8.22
CA ARG A 60 -4.14 6.23 -9.31
C ARG A 60 -5.40 6.96 -8.83
N LYS A 61 -5.22 8.16 -8.27
CA LYS A 61 -6.24 9.07 -7.67
C LYS A 61 -7.55 9.20 -8.47
N ARG A 62 -7.54 8.75 -9.72
CA ARG A 62 -8.66 8.67 -10.66
C ARG A 62 -9.67 7.55 -10.36
N GLU A 63 -9.28 6.41 -9.81
CA GLU A 63 -10.22 5.28 -9.61
C GLU A 63 -11.05 5.42 -8.31
N MET A 64 -10.50 6.04 -7.26
CA MET A 64 -11.23 6.37 -6.02
C MET A 64 -12.45 7.26 -6.26
N LYS A 65 -12.37 8.17 -7.25
CA LYS A 65 -13.51 8.99 -7.67
C LYS A 65 -14.66 8.17 -8.27
N ARG A 66 -14.38 6.95 -8.74
CA ARG A 66 -15.33 6.15 -9.52
C ARG A 66 -16.12 5.14 -8.68
N ASN A 67 -15.60 4.68 -7.54
CA ASN A 67 -16.34 3.76 -6.68
C ASN A 67 -15.85 3.77 -5.21
N PRO A 68 -16.11 4.84 -4.44
CA PRO A 68 -15.65 4.96 -3.05
C PRO A 68 -16.25 3.90 -2.10
N GLU A 69 -17.42 3.34 -2.43
CA GLU A 69 -18.20 2.45 -1.56
C GLU A 69 -17.64 1.01 -1.43
N LYS A 70 -16.72 0.60 -2.32
CA LYS A 70 -16.15 -0.76 -2.28
C LYS A 70 -14.82 -0.86 -1.52
N ILE A 71 -14.19 0.26 -1.19
CA ILE A 71 -12.79 0.29 -0.72
C ILE A 71 -12.70 0.65 0.77
N TRP A 72 -13.76 1.21 1.35
CA TRP A 72 -13.78 1.66 2.74
C TRP A 72 -14.96 1.04 3.49
N ASN A 73 -14.69 -0.01 4.25
CA ASN A 73 -15.57 -0.48 5.30
C ASN A 73 -14.72 -0.76 6.55
N PRO A 74 -14.48 0.25 7.41
CA PRO A 74 -13.67 0.10 8.61
C PRO A 74 -14.45 -0.54 9.78
N PHE A 75 -15.63 -1.12 9.52
CA PHE A 75 -16.48 -1.78 10.51
C PHE A 75 -17.04 -3.11 9.99
#